data_AF-A0A1G5MZM7-F1
#
_entry.id   AF-A0A1G5MZM7-F1
#
_cell.length_a   1.000
_cell.length_b   1.000
_cell.length_c   1.000
_cell.angle_alpha   90.00
_cell.angle_beta   90.00
_cell.angle_gamma   90.00
#
_symmetry.space_group_name_H-M   'P 1'
#
loop_
_entity.id
_entity.type
_entity.pdbx_description
1 polymer ?
#
loop_
_entity_poly.entity_id
_entity_poly.type
_entity_poly.pdbx_seq_one_letter_code
_entity_poly.pdbx_strand_id
1 'polypeptide(L)'
;MQLNALSRLDDLHSRFNLLRGLDNAVLKANGFDASLEELACVITGLKSLSHTQSQLSSLHGALELLLMLLEVAHARDLSGDHLHCLLEPLRVKLDGALNELDAII
;
A
#
# COMPACT_ATOMS: atom_id res chain seq x y z
N MET A 1 -3.69 -10.77 8.95
CA MET A 1 -2.93 -11.97 8.51
C MET A 1 -1.81 -11.63 7.51
N GLN A 2 -2.05 -10.76 6.51
CA GLN A 2 -1.06 -10.39 5.47
C GLN A 2 0.23 -9.72 5.99
N LEU A 3 0.13 -8.83 6.99
CA LEU A 3 1.30 -8.15 7.60
C LEU A 3 2.37 -9.13 8.12
N ASN A 4 1.94 -10.31 8.57
CA ASN A 4 2.82 -11.32 9.15
C ASN A 4 3.53 -12.16 8.06
N ALA A 5 2.97 -12.25 6.85
CA ALA A 5 3.63 -12.94 5.74
C ALA A 5 4.71 -12.04 5.12
N LEU A 6 4.44 -10.74 5.03
CA LEU A 6 5.34 -9.77 4.40
C LEU A 6 6.57 -9.49 5.27
N SER A 7 6.41 -9.39 6.60
CA SER A 7 7.54 -9.32 7.54
C SER A 7 8.41 -10.57 7.48
N ARG A 8 7.81 -11.76 7.41
CA ARG A 8 8.55 -13.02 7.27
C ARG A 8 9.32 -13.11 5.95
N LEU A 9 8.79 -12.53 4.88
CA LEU A 9 9.46 -12.48 3.58
C LEU A 9 10.67 -11.52 3.62
N ASP A 10 10.53 -10.39 4.30
CA ASP A 10 11.60 -9.41 4.53
C ASP A 10 12.73 -10.00 5.40
N ASP A 11 12.38 -10.74 6.45
CA ASP A 11 13.33 -11.47 7.29
C ASP A 11 14.07 -12.55 6.49
N LEU A 12 13.35 -13.29 5.64
CA LEU A 12 13.92 -14.33 4.80
C LEU A 12 14.89 -13.74 3.76
N HIS A 13 14.49 -12.63 3.12
CA HIS A 13 15.36 -11.89 2.20
C HIS A 13 16.61 -11.40 2.91
N SER A 14 16.48 -10.79 4.09
CA SER A 14 17.61 -10.31 4.89
C SER A 14 18.59 -11.43 5.23
N ARG A 15 18.08 -12.62 5.58
CA ARG A 15 18.91 -13.80 5.87
C ARG A 15 19.63 -14.33 4.64
N PHE A 16 18.97 -14.36 3.48
CA PHE A 16 19.63 -14.79 2.25
C PHE A 16 20.60 -13.75 1.71
N ASN A 17 20.36 -12.46 1.96
CA ASN A 17 21.27 -11.38 1.60
C ASN A 17 22.63 -11.49 2.33
N LEU A 18 22.71 -12.20 3.46
CA LEU A 18 23.97 -12.54 4.11
C LEU A 18 24.84 -13.50 3.29
N LEU A 19 24.23 -14.24 2.36
CA LEU A 19 24.93 -15.19 1.49
C LEU A 19 25.39 -14.54 0.17
N ARG A 20 25.08 -13.25 -0.02
CA ARG A 20 25.38 -12.51 -1.23
C ARG A 20 26.88 -12.38 -1.46
N GLY A 21 27.32 -12.58 -2.70
CA GLY A 21 28.73 -12.47 -3.06
C GLY A 21 29.65 -13.54 -2.46
N LEU A 22 29.10 -14.57 -1.78
CA LEU A 22 29.89 -15.74 -1.39
C LEU A 22 30.46 -16.42 -2.63
N ASP A 23 31.73 -16.79 -2.58
CA ASP A 23 32.43 -17.44 -3.68
C ASP A 23 32.09 -18.93 -3.75
N ASN A 24 30.81 -19.21 -3.97
CA ASN A 24 30.25 -20.54 -4.13
C ASN A 24 29.83 -20.71 -5.59
N ALA A 25 30.49 -21.65 -6.27
CA ALA A 25 30.25 -21.92 -7.69
C ALA A 25 28.80 -22.30 -8.00
N VAL A 26 28.10 -22.97 -7.07
CA VAL A 26 26.69 -23.35 -7.23
C VAL A 26 25.79 -22.12 -7.14
N LEU A 27 26.02 -21.22 -6.18
CA LEU A 27 25.21 -20.00 -6.04
C LEU A 27 25.39 -19.06 -7.24
N LYS A 28 26.63 -18.90 -7.72
CA LYS A 28 26.93 -18.12 -8.92
C LYS A 28 26.31 -18.71 -10.19
N ALA A 29 26.41 -20.04 -10.36
CA ALA A 29 25.83 -20.72 -11.52
C ALA A 29 24.30 -20.62 -11.59
N ASN A 30 23.63 -20.45 -10.45
CA ASN A 30 22.18 -20.29 -10.37
C ASN A 30 21.73 -18.81 -10.34
N GLY A 31 22.64 -17.85 -10.55
CA GLY A 31 22.27 -16.43 -10.56
C GLY A 31 21.71 -15.92 -9.23
N PHE A 32 22.13 -16.50 -8.11
CA PHE A 32 21.56 -16.24 -6.78
C PHE A 32 21.46 -14.75 -6.43
N ASP A 33 22.51 -13.98 -6.72
CA ASP A 33 22.53 -12.55 -6.43
C ASP A 33 21.49 -11.76 -7.25
N ALA A 34 21.25 -12.15 -8.51
CA ALA A 34 20.22 -11.54 -9.35
C ALA A 34 18.82 -11.91 -8.85
N SER A 35 18.59 -13.17 -8.46
CA SER A 35 17.32 -13.58 -7.84
C SER A 35 17.06 -12.88 -6.50
N LEU A 36 18.11 -12.53 -5.74
CA LEU A 36 17.97 -11.73 -4.53
C LEU A 36 17.57 -10.28 -4.81
N GLU A 37 18.04 -9.70 -5.91
CA GLU A 37 17.60 -8.37 -6.34
C GLU A 37 16.14 -8.39 -6.81
N GLU A 38 15.77 -9.38 -7.61
CA GLU A 38 14.37 -9.56 -8.02
C GLU A 38 13.44 -9.74 -6.81
N LEU A 39 13.84 -10.55 -5.83
CA LEU A 39 13.08 -10.74 -4.60
C LEU A 39 12.95 -9.43 -3.79
N ALA A 40 14.00 -8.61 -3.72
CA ALA A 40 13.94 -7.29 -3.09
C ALA A 40 12.93 -6.37 -3.79
N CYS A 41 12.92 -6.38 -5.13
CA CYS A 41 11.99 -5.60 -5.94
C CYS A 41 10.54 -6.04 -5.69
N VAL A 42 10.28 -7.36 -5.67
CA VAL A 42 8.96 -7.92 -5.38
C VAL A 42 8.49 -7.54 -3.97
N ILE A 43 9.36 -7.64 -2.96
CA ILE A 43 9.02 -7.23 -1.58
C ILE A 43 8.65 -5.75 -1.53
N THR A 44 9.40 -4.90 -2.23
CA THR A 44 9.14 -3.46 -2.28
C THR A 44 7.79 -3.14 -2.94
N GLY A 45 7.48 -3.82 -4.05
CA GLY A 45 6.16 -3.71 -4.70
C GLY A 45 5.02 -4.14 -3.77
N LEU A 46 5.19 -5.26 -3.06
CA LEU A 46 4.19 -5.75 -2.10
C LEU A 46 3.99 -4.79 -0.91
N LYS A 47 5.07 -4.15 -0.41
CA LYS A 47 4.98 -3.10 0.63
C LYS A 47 4.14 -1.92 0.15
N SER A 48 4.38 -1.47 -1.08
CA SER A 48 3.65 -0.35 -1.70
C SER A 48 2.18 -0.69 -1.91
N LEU A 49 1.87 -1.91 -2.37
CA LEU A 49 0.49 -2.39 -2.52
C LEU A 49 -0.23 -2.49 -1.17
N SER A 50 0.44 -3.00 -0.13
CA SER A 50 -0.12 -3.06 1.23
C SER A 50 -0.39 -1.66 1.79
N HIS A 51 0.45 -0.68 1.47
CA HIS A 51 0.22 0.71 1.85
C HIS A 51 -1.01 1.28 1.15
N THR A 52 -1.10 1.09 -0.17
CA THR A 52 -2.24 1.53 -0.99
C THR A 52 -3.55 0.91 -0.49
N GLN A 53 -3.56 -0.39 -0.17
CA GLN A 53 -4.72 -1.06 0.42
C GLN A 53 -5.16 -0.40 1.74
N SER A 54 -4.21 0.00 2.59
CA SER A 54 -4.51 0.70 3.85
C SER A 54 -5.10 2.08 3.59
N GLN A 55 -4.59 2.81 2.60
CA GLN A 55 -5.13 4.11 2.19
C GLN A 55 -6.58 3.96 1.66
N LEU A 56 -6.83 2.98 0.79
CA LEU A 56 -8.16 2.68 0.27
C LEU A 56 -9.15 2.28 1.38
N SER A 57 -8.69 1.50 2.36
CA SER A 57 -9.52 1.12 3.52
C SER A 57 -9.88 2.35 4.38
N SER A 58 -8.92 3.25 4.60
CA SER A 58 -9.17 4.52 5.31
C SER A 58 -10.14 5.41 4.56
N LEU A 59 -10.02 5.46 3.24
CA LEU A 59 -10.90 6.24 2.37
C LEU A 59 -12.33 5.68 2.40
N HIS A 60 -12.48 4.35 2.32
CA HIS A 60 -13.78 3.69 2.43
C HIS A 60 -14.49 4.07 3.73
N GLY A 61 -13.81 3.96 4.88
CA GLY A 61 -14.41 4.35 6.16
C GLY A 61 -14.77 5.84 6.24
N ALA A 62 -13.99 6.71 5.58
CA ALA A 62 -14.32 8.13 5.53
C ALA A 62 -15.50 8.45 4.58
N LEU A 63 -15.67 7.69 3.50
CA LEU A 63 -16.86 7.76 2.64
C LEU A 63 -18.12 7.27 3.39
N GLU A 64 -18.02 6.20 4.19
CA GLU A 64 -19.12 5.75 5.05
C GLU A 64 -19.55 6.84 6.05
N LEU A 65 -18.59 7.50 6.70
CA LEU A 65 -18.88 8.63 7.59
C LEU A 65 -19.57 9.78 6.85
N LEU A 66 -19.16 10.06 5.61
CA LEU A 66 -19.73 11.14 4.81
C LEU A 66 -21.16 10.82 4.36
N LEU A 67 -21.44 9.56 3.97
CA LEU A 67 -22.80 9.10 3.70
C LEU A 67 -23.69 9.23 4.94
N MET A 68 -23.19 8.85 6.11
CA MET A 68 -23.92 9.00 7.37
C MET A 68 -24.18 10.48 7.70
N LEU A 69 -23.20 11.36 7.46
CA LEU A 69 -23.36 12.81 7.64
C LEU A 69 -24.35 13.40 6.61
N LEU A 70 -24.39 12.89 5.38
CA LEU A 70 -25.36 13.27 4.35
C LEU A 70 -26.80 12.87 4.73
N GLU A 71 -26.99 11.66 5.28
CA GLU A 71 -28.29 11.23 5.80
C GLU A 71 -28.76 12.13 6.96
N VAL A 72 -27.85 12.47 7.88
CA VAL A 72 -28.15 13.39 8.99
C VAL A 72 -28.37 14.82 8.51
N ALA A 73 -27.64 15.25 7.47
CA ALA A 73 -27.78 16.55 6.83
C ALA A 73 -29.15 16.71 6.17
N HIS A 74 -29.64 15.68 5.49
CA HIS A 74 -30.97 15.63 4.92
C HIS A 74 -32.07 15.78 6.00
N ALA A 75 -31.80 15.31 7.21
CA ALA A 75 -32.69 15.48 8.36
C ALA A 75 -32.58 16.86 9.05
N ARG A 76 -31.55 17.68 8.78
CA ARG A 76 -31.24 18.91 9.55
C ARG A 76 -30.81 20.16 8.74
N ASP A 77 -31.04 20.20 7.42
CA ASP A 77 -30.73 21.37 6.56
C ASP A 77 -29.25 21.83 6.59
N LEU A 78 -28.31 20.89 6.43
CA LEU A 78 -26.89 21.21 6.31
C LEU A 78 -26.59 21.78 4.91
N SER A 79 -25.98 22.98 4.85
CA SER A 79 -25.71 23.66 3.57
C SER A 79 -24.63 22.95 2.74
N GLY A 80 -24.74 23.04 1.40
CA GLY A 80 -23.82 22.40 0.45
C GLY A 80 -22.34 22.80 0.62
N ASP A 81 -22.07 24.01 1.13
CA ASP A 81 -20.71 24.48 1.40
C ASP A 81 -20.01 23.66 2.50
N HIS A 82 -20.77 23.20 3.50
CA HIS A 82 -20.22 22.34 4.57
C HIS A 82 -19.89 20.93 4.05
N LEU A 83 -20.70 20.40 3.12
CA LEU A 83 -20.41 19.13 2.46
C LEU A 83 -19.19 19.23 1.55
N HIS A 84 -19.03 20.35 0.83
CA HIS A 84 -17.85 20.58 -0.01
C HIS A 84 -16.56 20.58 0.83
N CYS A 85 -16.55 21.27 1.98
CA CYS A 85 -15.40 21.27 2.89
C CYS A 85 -15.04 19.88 3.44
N LEU A 86 -16.01 18.98 3.54
CA LEU A 86 -15.80 17.59 3.99
C LEU A 86 -15.37 16.65 2.86
N LEU A 87 -15.80 16.92 1.62
CA LEU A 87 -15.50 16.10 0.44
C LEU A 87 -14.12 16.41 -0.16
N GLU A 88 -13.66 17.66 -0.09
CA GLU A 88 -12.39 18.10 -0.69
C GLU A 88 -11.16 17.29 -0.20
N PRO A 89 -10.97 17.04 1.12
CA PRO A 89 -9.83 16.26 1.61
C PRO A 89 -9.89 14.78 1.20
N LEU A 90 -11.10 14.25 0.98
CA LEU A 90 -11.29 12.87 0.52
C LEU A 90 -10.93 12.71 -0.94
N ARG A 91 -11.33 13.67 -1.79
CA ARG A 91 -10.93 13.70 -3.20
C ARG A 91 -9.41 13.69 -3.33
N VAL A 92 -8.72 14.54 -2.56
CA VAL A 92 -7.25 14.62 -2.58
C VAL A 92 -6.59 13.31 -2.13
N LYS A 93 -7.11 12.65 -1.08
CA LYS A 93 -6.60 11.33 -0.64
C LYS A 93 -6.84 10.24 -1.68
N LEU A 94 -7.97 10.29 -2.39
CA LEU A 94 -8.33 9.32 -3.42
C LEU A 94 -7.43 9.46 -4.65
N ASP A 95 -7.20 10.70 -5.11
CA ASP A 95 -6.25 10.99 -6.18
C ASP A 95 -4.82 10.55 -5.81
N GLY A 96 -4.40 10.77 -4.55
CA GLY A 96 -3.11 10.29 -4.05
C GLY A 96 -2.97 8.78 -4.12
N ALA A 97 -3.97 8.04 -3.61
CA ALA A 97 -3.98 6.58 -3.64
C ALA A 97 -4.01 6.00 -5.07
N LEU A 98 -4.74 6.65 -5.99
CA LEU A 98 -4.75 6.26 -7.40
C LEU A 98 -3.39 6.46 -8.08
N ASN A 99 -2.73 7.58 -7.83
CA ASN A 99 -1.39 7.85 -8.37
C ASN A 99 -0.33 6.87 -7.82
N GLU A 100 -0.43 6.50 -6.54
CA GLU A 100 0.43 5.46 -5.96
C GLU A 100 0.18 4.08 -6.59
N LEU A 101 -1.08 3.77 -6.93
CA LEU A 101 -1.44 2.52 -7.61
C LEU A 101 -0.87 2.48 -9.04
N ASP A 102 -1.01 3.57 -9.80
CA ASP A 102 -0.46 3.69 -11.16
C ASP A 102 1.08 3.60 -11.18
N ALA A 103 1.76 3.99 -10.10
CA ALA A 103 3.22 3.87 -10.01
C ALA A 103 3.70 2.43 -9.73
N ILE A 104 2.80 1.51 -9.35
CA ILE A 104 3.11 0.11 -9.04
C ILE A 104 2.92 -0.80 -10.27
N ILE A 105 2.08 -0.40 -11.24
CA ILE A 105 1.76 -1.15 -12.48
C ILE A 105 2.70 -0.73 -13.61
#